data_AF-A0A955VPB9-F1
#
_entry.id   AF-A0A955VPB9-F1
#
_cell.length_a   1.000
_cell.length_b   1.000
_cell.length_c   1.000
_cell.angle_alpha   90.00
_cell.angle_beta   90.00
_cell.angle_gamma   90.00
#
_symmetry.space_group_name_H-M   'P 1'
#
loop_
_entity.id
_entity.type
_entity.pdbx_description
1 polymer ?
#
loop_
_entity_poly.entity_id
_entity_poly.type
_entity_poly.pdbx_seq_one_letter_code
_entity_poly.pdbx_strand_id
1 'polypeptide(L)'
;GDGRRVPHEYVAGWIKRGPTGLIGTNRGDAKATVEAMLQDVVGREAPLRAELSPHAITFLLDERGVRSVSFDEWKILDELEIANGSAKGKVRDKFTSLPAMLEALKTTRG
;
A
#
# COMPACT_ATOMS: atom_id res chain seq x y z
N GLY A 1 13.97 20.62 6.70
CA GLY A 1 14.95 19.54 6.57
C GLY A 1 16.22 20.12 6.00
N ASP A 2 17.36 19.53 6.33
CA ASP A 2 18.70 19.94 5.86
C ASP A 2 19.02 19.55 4.41
N GLY A 3 18.04 18.99 3.69
CA GLY A 3 18.16 18.59 2.28
C GLY A 3 19.03 17.35 2.05
N ARG A 4 19.40 16.63 3.12
CA ARG A 4 20.22 15.43 2.98
C ARG A 4 19.43 14.28 2.38
N ARG A 5 20.07 13.56 1.46
CA ARG A 5 19.58 12.26 0.97
C ARG A 5 19.69 11.24 2.08
N VAL A 6 18.66 10.41 2.23
CA VAL A 6 18.65 9.26 3.14
C VAL A 6 18.74 7.99 2.28
N PRO A 7 19.83 7.20 2.36
CA PRO A 7 19.96 5.99 1.58
C PRO A 7 18.79 5.02 1.82
N HIS A 8 18.34 4.33 0.76
CA HIS A 8 17.18 3.42 0.73
C HIS A 8 15.80 4.06 0.88
N GLU A 9 15.70 5.39 1.01
CA GLU A 9 14.42 6.09 1.10
C GLU A 9 14.13 6.88 -0.17
N TYR A 10 12.97 6.62 -0.76
CA TYR A 10 12.54 7.23 -2.02
C TYR A 10 11.10 7.68 -1.92
N VAL A 11 10.76 8.70 -2.72
CA VAL A 11 9.40 9.24 -2.84
C VAL A 11 8.94 9.22 -4.29
N ALA A 12 7.63 9.05 -4.51
CA ALA A 12 6.98 9.12 -5.82
C ALA A 12 5.54 9.62 -5.68
N GLY A 13 4.99 10.15 -6.76
CA GLY A 13 3.65 10.71 -6.80
C GLY A 13 3.55 12.07 -6.11
N TRP A 14 2.41 12.34 -5.49
CA TRP A 14 2.13 13.65 -4.91
C TRP A 14 3.02 14.02 -3.71
N ILE A 15 3.49 13.03 -2.94
CA ILE A 15 4.44 13.31 -1.85
C ILE A 15 5.79 13.82 -2.38
N LYS A 16 6.13 13.53 -3.65
CA LYS A 16 7.33 14.05 -4.33
C LYS A 16 7.07 15.36 -5.07
N ARG A 17 5.96 15.46 -5.82
CA ARG A 17 5.71 16.53 -6.80
C ARG A 17 4.60 17.52 -6.41
N GLY A 18 4.01 17.36 -5.23
CA GLY A 18 2.80 18.07 -4.82
C GLY A 18 1.52 17.48 -5.43
N PRO A 19 0.34 17.92 -4.95
CA PRO A 19 -0.96 17.33 -5.30
C PRO A 19 -1.47 17.78 -6.68
N THR A 20 -0.66 17.58 -7.73
CA THR A 20 -0.97 17.99 -9.10
C THR A 20 -0.74 16.87 -10.11
N GLY A 21 -1.44 16.96 -11.24
CA GLY A 21 -1.39 15.97 -12.32
C GLY A 21 -2.43 14.84 -12.22
N LEU A 22 -2.64 14.15 -13.34
CA LEU A 22 -3.57 13.03 -13.46
C LEU A 22 -2.91 11.72 -13.01
N ILE A 23 -3.71 10.64 -12.90
CA ILE A 23 -3.23 9.28 -12.56
C ILE A 23 -2.07 8.87 -13.48
N GLY A 24 -2.14 9.17 -14.78
CA GLY A 24 -1.09 8.86 -15.75
C GLY A 24 0.25 9.55 -15.45
N THR A 25 0.23 10.76 -14.90
CA THR A 25 1.45 11.50 -14.54
C THR A 25 2.21 10.80 -13.41
N ASN A 26 1.51 10.15 -12.48
CA ASN A 26 2.15 9.39 -11.39
C ASN A 26 2.88 8.14 -11.89
N ARG A 27 2.44 7.54 -13.00
CA ARG A 27 3.13 6.37 -13.58
C ARG A 27 4.54 6.72 -14.07
N GLY A 28 4.68 7.79 -14.84
CA GLY A 28 5.98 8.25 -15.34
C GLY A 28 6.94 8.64 -14.22
N ASP A 29 6.42 9.35 -13.21
CA ASP A 29 7.19 9.74 -12.03
C ASP A 29 7.64 8.54 -11.18
N ALA A 30 6.75 7.56 -10.94
CA ALA A 30 7.10 6.33 -10.23
C ALA A 30 8.19 5.54 -10.98
N LYS A 31 8.09 5.45 -12.31
CA LYS A 31 9.11 4.79 -13.14
C LYS A 31 10.48 5.44 -12.96
N ALA A 32 10.56 6.77 -13.05
CA ALA A 32 11.81 7.50 -12.86
C ALA A 32 12.39 7.33 -11.44
N THR A 33 11.55 7.29 -10.41
CA THR A 33 12.00 7.00 -9.03
C THR A 33 12.56 5.58 -8.90
N VAL A 34 11.92 4.57 -9.50
CA VAL A 34 12.43 3.19 -9.49
C VAL A 34 13.74 3.06 -10.27
N GLU A 35 13.88 3.75 -11.41
CA GLU A 35 15.14 3.81 -12.16
C GLU A 35 16.28 4.38 -11.31
N ALA A 36 16.05 5.47 -10.57
CA ALA A 36 17.02 6.03 -9.65
C ALA A 36 17.37 5.06 -8.50
N MET A 37 16.37 4.40 -7.91
CA MET A 37 16.59 3.38 -6.88
C MET A 37 17.50 2.24 -7.38
N LEU A 38 17.26 1.74 -8.59
CA LEU A 38 18.09 0.69 -9.18
C LEU A 38 19.51 1.18 -9.48
N GLN A 39 19.66 2.43 -9.93
CA GLN A 39 20.97 3.06 -10.14
C GLN A 39 21.77 3.16 -8.83
N ASP A 40 21.14 3.58 -7.73
CA ASP A 40 21.81 3.67 -6.43
C ASP A 40 22.26 2.30 -5.91
N VAL A 41 21.47 1.24 -6.15
CA VAL A 41 21.84 -0.14 -5.80
C VAL A 41 23.05 -0.60 -6.63
N VAL A 42 23.03 -0.40 -7.95
CA VAL A 42 24.13 -0.79 -8.85
C VAL A 42 25.40 0.02 -8.56
N GLY A 43 25.26 1.32 -8.29
CA GLY A 43 26.34 2.24 -7.93
C GLY A 43 26.88 2.05 -6.51
N ARG A 44 26.29 1.15 -5.71
CA ARG A 44 26.60 0.91 -4.29
C ARG A 44 26.41 2.13 -3.38
N GLU A 45 25.61 3.12 -3.80
CA GLU A 45 25.15 4.22 -2.95
C GLU A 45 24.08 3.75 -1.95
N ALA A 46 23.32 2.71 -2.32
CA ALA A 46 22.32 2.06 -1.48
C ALA A 46 22.44 0.51 -1.59
N PRO A 47 23.50 -0.11 -1.04
CA PRO A 47 23.73 -1.54 -1.19
C PRO A 47 22.65 -2.38 -0.51
N LEU A 48 22.19 -3.45 -1.18
CA LEU A 48 21.20 -4.36 -0.60
C LEU A 48 21.66 -4.89 0.76
N ARG A 49 20.75 -4.87 1.74
CA ARG A 49 20.96 -5.49 3.05
C ARG A 49 20.80 -7.01 2.92
N ALA A 50 21.37 -7.76 3.85
CA ALA A 50 21.30 -9.23 3.89
C ALA A 50 19.87 -9.76 3.68
N GLU A 51 19.76 -10.99 3.17
CA GLU A 51 18.47 -11.61 2.83
C GLU A 51 17.52 -11.64 4.03
N LEU A 52 16.57 -10.71 4.06
CA LEU A 52 15.45 -10.73 4.97
C LEU A 52 14.38 -11.64 4.41
N SER A 53 13.72 -12.41 5.29
CA SER A 53 12.55 -13.18 4.90
C SER A 53 11.49 -12.27 4.26
N PRO A 54 10.82 -12.69 3.17
CA PRO A 54 9.66 -11.98 2.62
C PRO A 54 8.55 -11.73 3.65
N HIS A 55 8.52 -12.52 4.73
CA HIS A 55 7.56 -12.43 5.83
C HIS A 55 8.05 -11.59 7.02
N ALA A 56 9.25 -10.98 6.94
CA ALA A 56 9.82 -10.25 8.07
C ALA A 56 8.90 -9.12 8.56
N ILE A 57 8.27 -8.40 7.65
CA ILE A 57 7.33 -7.33 7.99
C ILE A 57 6.02 -7.88 8.56
N THR A 58 5.47 -8.96 7.99
CA THR A 58 4.23 -9.56 8.50
C THR A 58 4.44 -10.10 9.91
N PHE A 59 5.55 -10.77 10.19
CA PHE A 59 5.88 -11.23 11.55
C PHE A 59 6.06 -10.07 12.53
N LEU A 60 6.73 -8.99 12.13
CA LEU A 60 6.89 -7.82 12.99
C LEU A 60 5.54 -7.15 13.31
N LEU A 61 4.61 -7.12 12.36
CA LEU A 61 3.26 -6.60 12.58
C LEU A 61 2.47 -7.49 13.55
N ASP A 62 2.58 -8.82 13.40
CA ASP A 62 1.94 -9.79 14.29
C ASP A 62 2.49 -9.69 15.72
N GLU A 63 3.81 -9.62 15.89
CA GLU A 63 4.47 -9.45 17.18
C GLU A 63 4.02 -8.16 17.89
N ARG A 64 3.76 -7.10 17.12
CA ARG A 64 3.24 -5.82 17.63
C ARG A 64 1.72 -5.81 17.84
N GLY A 65 1.02 -6.91 17.56
CA GLY A 65 -0.44 -6.99 17.65
C GLY A 65 -1.17 -6.10 16.65
N VAL A 66 -0.55 -5.77 15.51
CA VAL A 66 -1.16 -4.93 14.47
C VAL A 66 -2.07 -5.76 13.59
N ARG A 67 -3.36 -5.40 13.54
CA ARG A 67 -4.32 -5.99 12.61
C ARG A 67 -4.14 -5.44 11.20
N SER A 68 -3.23 -6.02 10.41
CA SER A 68 -3.07 -5.68 8.99
C SER A 68 -4.13 -6.36 8.12
N VAL A 69 -4.73 -5.65 7.17
CA VAL A 69 -5.68 -6.23 6.20
C VAL A 69 -4.90 -6.75 4.99
N SER A 70 -4.99 -8.05 4.72
CA SER A 70 -4.34 -8.64 3.54
C SER A 70 -5.08 -8.27 2.25
N PHE A 71 -4.45 -8.54 1.10
CA PHE A 71 -5.11 -8.34 -0.18
C PHE A 71 -6.34 -9.26 -0.36
N ASP A 72 -6.30 -10.49 0.15
CA ASP A 72 -7.44 -11.41 0.06
C ASP A 72 -8.58 -10.98 0.99
N GLU A 73 -8.28 -10.44 2.16
CA GLU A 73 -9.30 -9.81 3.01
C GLU A 73 -9.90 -8.57 2.35
N TRP A 74 -9.08 -7.75 1.68
CA TRP A 74 -9.59 -6.63 0.89
C TRP A 74 -10.55 -7.08 -0.22
N LYS A 75 -10.30 -8.22 -0.89
CA LYS A 75 -11.24 -8.76 -1.89
C LYS A 75 -12.58 -9.15 -1.27
N ILE A 76 -12.58 -9.72 -0.07
CA ILE A 76 -13.83 -10.02 0.66
C ILE A 76 -14.62 -8.73 0.89
N LEU A 77 -13.95 -7.65 1.33
CA LEU A 77 -14.61 -6.35 1.47
C LEU A 77 -15.16 -5.83 0.13
N ASP A 78 -14.40 -5.94 -0.95
CA ASP A 78 -14.82 -5.52 -2.28
C ASP A 78 -16.11 -6.25 -2.73
N GLU A 79 -16.16 -7.57 -2.54
CA GLU A 79 -17.34 -8.39 -2.85
C GLU A 79 -18.55 -8.00 -2.00
N LEU A 80 -18.37 -7.80 -0.70
CA LEU A 80 -19.43 -7.37 0.20
C LEU A 80 -19.97 -5.98 -0.17
N GLU A 81 -19.09 -5.02 -0.50
CA GLU A 81 -19.50 -3.69 -0.94
C GLU A 81 -20.29 -3.75 -2.25
N ILE A 82 -19.87 -4.57 -3.20
CA ILE A 82 -20.57 -4.77 -4.48
C ILE A 82 -21.94 -5.39 -4.24
N ALA A 83 -22.04 -6.45 -3.42
CA ALA A 83 -23.30 -7.11 -3.09
C ALA A 83 -24.30 -6.15 -2.40
N ASN A 84 -23.82 -5.38 -1.42
CA ASN A 84 -24.63 -4.36 -0.73
C ASN A 84 -25.12 -3.27 -1.68
N GLY A 85 -24.29 -2.87 -2.63
CA GLY A 85 -24.64 -1.91 -3.67
C GLY A 85 -25.71 -2.45 -4.62
N SER A 86 -25.52 -3.67 -5.11
CA SER A 86 -26.43 -4.32 -6.08
C SER A 86 -27.87 -4.39 -5.55
N ALA A 87 -28.04 -4.76 -4.28
CA ALA A 87 -29.35 -4.78 -3.61
C ALA A 87 -30.06 -3.41 -3.56
N LYS A 88 -29.31 -2.32 -3.77
CA LYS A 88 -29.78 -0.92 -3.75
C LYS A 88 -29.73 -0.26 -5.13
N GLY A 89 -29.43 -1.00 -6.20
CA GLY A 89 -29.25 -0.45 -7.54
C GLY A 89 -27.99 0.40 -7.72
N LYS A 90 -26.96 0.22 -6.88
CA LYS A 90 -25.67 0.92 -6.94
C LYS A 90 -24.55 -0.04 -7.38
N VAL A 91 -23.46 0.49 -7.94
CA VAL A 91 -22.26 -0.32 -8.29
C VAL A 91 -21.62 -0.93 -7.04
N ARG A 92 -21.60 -0.17 -5.94
CA ARG A 92 -21.17 -0.64 -4.62
C ARG A 92 -21.74 0.25 -3.52
N ASP A 93 -21.79 -0.27 -2.30
CA ASP A 93 -22.07 0.49 -1.10
C ASP A 93 -20.93 0.30 -0.09
N LYS A 94 -20.15 1.37 0.12
CA LYS A 94 -18.86 1.28 0.80
C LYS A 94 -19.01 1.20 2.31
N PHE A 95 -18.11 0.47 2.95
CA PHE A 95 -17.89 0.63 4.38
C PHE A 95 -17.19 1.97 4.63
N THR A 96 -17.79 2.83 5.45
CA THR A 96 -17.31 4.20 5.70
C THR A 96 -16.57 4.37 7.02
N SER A 97 -16.42 3.30 7.80
CA SER A 97 -15.68 3.31 9.06
C SER A 97 -14.80 2.07 9.19
N LEU A 98 -13.64 2.26 9.83
CA LEU A 98 -12.71 1.17 10.10
C LEU A 98 -13.34 0.05 10.94
N PRO A 99 -14.10 0.32 12.03
CA PRO A 99 -14.79 -0.73 12.77
C PRO A 99 -15.72 -1.56 11.89
N ALA A 100 -16.52 -0.93 11.02
CA ALA A 100 -17.42 -1.67 10.13
C ALA A 100 -16.67 -2.56 9.13
N MET A 101 -15.56 -2.08 8.56
CA MET A 101 -14.68 -2.89 7.70
C MET A 101 -14.14 -4.11 8.45
N LEU A 102 -13.65 -3.91 9.69
CA LEU A 102 -13.05 -5.00 10.47
C LEU A 102 -14.08 -6.01 10.96
N GLU A 103 -15.29 -5.58 11.34
CA GLU A 103 -16.38 -6.48 11.71
C GLU A 103 -16.85 -7.33 10.53
N ALA A 104 -16.96 -6.74 9.34
CA ALA A 104 -17.33 -7.47 8.13
C ALA A 104 -16.38 -8.65 7.84
N LEU A 105 -15.08 -8.46 8.11
CA LEU A 105 -14.05 -9.50 7.93
C LEU A 105 -14.07 -10.60 9.01
N LYS A 106 -14.69 -10.37 10.17
CA LYS A 106 -14.84 -11.40 11.21
C LYS A 106 -15.93 -12.39 10.85
N THR A 107 -17.05 -11.89 10.32
CA THR A 107 -18.24 -12.68 10.01
C THR A 107 -18.02 -13.66 8.85
N THR A 108 -17.06 -13.41 7.97
CA THR A 108 -16.72 -14.31 6.84
C THR A 108 -15.79 -15.46 7.24
N ARG A 109 -15.19 -15.45 8.44
CA ARG A 109 -14.34 -16.55 8.94
C ARG A 109 -15.12 -17.65 9.70
N GLY A 110 -16.44 -17.71 9.53
CA GLY A 110 -17.33 -18.72 10.12
C GLY A 110 -17.60 -19.91 9.20
#